data_AF-A0A942RRI1-F1
#
_entry.id   AF-A0A942RRI1-F1
#
_cell.length_a   1.000
_cell.length_b   1.000
_cell.length_c   1.000
_cell.angle_alpha   90.00
_cell.angle_beta   90.00
_cell.angle_gamma   90.00
#
_symmetry.space_group_name_H-M   'P 1'
#
loop_
_entity.id
_entity.type
_entity.pdbx_description
1 polymer ?
#
loop_
_entity_poly.entity_id
_entity_poly.type
_entity_poly.pdbx_seq_one_letter_code
_entity_poly.pdbx_strand_id
1 'polypeptide(L)'
;MSLHIQDPTYPDSYSFHEALLKACEEARGGGGVYAFVTAGGVRLFLEDDIFIKLVSTGSYKLIVGIDEITNEKTLIRLIELNQLYPGLEVLIFMHTVNGSLFHPKFSWFKNKDGGILILGSANLTEKGLRRNWEAFSIISVGSREINEIESFWNNWLKHNDVNLFQLEDTEVLEKAKENSRTYRKVKKLVKDACEAEEEVELVSEESAEDHDLDAWNFSEEDAVLIAEIPRGDVRWNQANFDKFSFTHFFGARVGDNSLRILLRNVHLDGTLGEIEIRPSVSVRSQNYRFELQAAAGKTYPDNGRPIAVFIRVSTRMFLYILAMPTDTIYSEIKRFADRNYTGRQDRMQRIHSVVKELRKHCDHLPFWEIKD
;
A
#
# COMPACT_ATOMS: atom_id res chain seq x y z
N MET A 1 23.50 -8.92 7.48
CA MET A 1 23.01 -7.76 6.72
C MET A 1 22.59 -8.24 5.34
N SER A 2 21.40 -7.84 4.89
CA SER A 2 20.88 -8.09 3.54
C SER A 2 20.53 -6.76 2.89
N LEU A 3 21.06 -6.50 1.69
CA LEU A 3 20.75 -5.32 0.89
C LEU A 3 19.57 -5.62 -0.04
N HIS A 4 18.62 -4.71 -0.11
CA HIS A 4 17.44 -4.80 -0.97
C HIS A 4 17.31 -3.54 -1.82
N ILE A 5 16.90 -3.76 -3.07
CA ILE A 5 16.42 -2.71 -3.97
C ILE A 5 14.93 -2.99 -4.19
N GLN A 6 14.08 -2.10 -3.70
CA GLN A 6 12.68 -2.06 -4.05
C GLN A 6 12.56 -1.47 -5.45
N ASP A 7 12.03 -2.25 -6.37
CA ASP A 7 11.73 -1.84 -7.73
C ASP A 7 10.30 -2.32 -8.06
N PRO A 8 9.39 -1.42 -8.49
CA PRO A 8 7.99 -1.75 -8.79
C PRO A 8 7.83 -2.68 -10.01
N THR A 9 8.86 -2.83 -10.83
CA THR A 9 8.87 -3.64 -12.05
C THR A 9 9.62 -4.96 -11.89
N TYR A 10 10.48 -5.08 -10.88
CA TYR A 10 11.24 -6.30 -10.62
C TYR A 10 10.40 -7.34 -9.85
N PRO A 11 10.12 -8.54 -10.40
CA PRO A 11 9.21 -9.51 -9.77
C PRO A 11 9.65 -9.99 -8.39
N ASP A 12 10.97 -10.11 -8.17
CA ASP A 12 11.58 -10.55 -6.92
C ASP A 12 11.90 -9.39 -5.97
N SER A 13 11.49 -8.16 -6.31
CA SER A 13 11.55 -7.00 -5.42
C SER A 13 10.96 -7.36 -4.07
N TYR A 14 11.59 -6.96 -2.97
CA TYR A 14 11.07 -7.09 -1.62
C TYR A 14 10.85 -5.70 -1.08
N SER A 15 9.62 -5.39 -0.69
CA SER A 15 9.23 -4.02 -0.39
C SER A 15 9.66 -3.63 1.04
N PHE A 16 9.90 -2.33 1.26
CA PHE A 16 10.23 -1.81 2.58
C PHE A 16 9.10 -2.09 3.59
N HIS A 17 7.84 -2.00 3.14
CA HIS A 17 6.67 -2.41 3.92
C HIS A 17 6.71 -3.89 4.32
N GLU A 18 7.04 -4.80 3.40
CA GLU A 18 7.14 -6.22 3.74
C GLU A 18 8.24 -6.48 4.77
N ALA A 19 9.37 -5.76 4.66
CA ALA A 19 10.46 -5.85 5.63
C ALA A 19 10.03 -5.37 7.03
N LEU A 20 9.31 -4.24 7.11
CA LEU A 20 8.78 -3.71 8.37
C LEU A 20 7.82 -4.69 9.04
N LEU A 21 6.83 -5.21 8.30
CA LEU A 21 5.88 -6.19 8.86
C LEU A 21 6.60 -7.45 9.30
N LYS A 22 7.55 -7.94 8.51
CA LYS A 22 8.31 -9.15 8.87
C LYS A 22 9.09 -8.96 10.16
N ALA A 23 9.66 -7.78 10.38
CA ALA A 23 10.38 -7.48 11.63
C ALA A 23 9.46 -7.36 12.85
N CYS A 24 8.17 -7.03 12.65
CA CYS A 24 7.18 -6.95 13.72
C CYS A 24 6.75 -8.32 14.28
N GLU A 25 6.77 -9.40 13.48
CA GLU A 25 6.16 -10.70 13.82
C GLU A 25 6.63 -11.29 15.18
N GLU A 26 7.90 -11.08 15.53
CA GLU A 26 8.52 -11.58 16.77
C GLU A 26 8.97 -10.46 17.72
N ALA A 27 8.72 -9.19 17.35
CA ALA A 27 9.13 -8.06 18.14
C ALA A 27 8.29 -7.92 19.42
N ARG A 28 8.93 -7.38 20.46
CA ARG A 28 8.32 -7.03 21.75
C ARG A 28 8.42 -5.53 22.05
N GLY A 29 9.19 -4.82 21.24
CA GLY A 29 9.54 -3.43 21.44
C GLY A 29 10.21 -2.91 20.17
N GLY A 30 10.19 -1.60 19.96
CA GLY A 30 10.90 -0.99 18.85
C GLY A 30 10.79 0.52 18.83
N GLY A 31 11.40 1.11 17.81
CA GLY A 31 11.22 2.50 17.48
C GLY A 31 11.54 2.76 16.03
N GLY A 32 10.98 3.84 15.48
CA GLY A 32 11.23 4.23 14.11
C GLY A 32 11.24 5.73 13.97
N VAL A 33 12.00 6.21 12.99
CA VAL A 33 12.05 7.61 12.63
C VAL A 33 11.90 7.75 11.14
N TYR A 34 11.02 8.67 10.73
CA TYR A 34 10.80 8.98 9.33
C TYR A 34 10.71 10.48 9.14
N ALA A 35 11.42 10.97 8.13
CA ALA A 35 11.35 12.35 7.68
C ALA A 35 9.93 12.74 7.30
N PHE A 36 9.27 11.85 6.54
CA PHE A 36 7.95 12.08 5.97
C PHE A 36 7.01 10.91 6.25
N VAL A 37 5.78 11.24 6.61
CA VAL A 37 4.70 10.27 6.82
C VAL A 37 3.47 10.76 6.07
N THR A 38 2.75 9.85 5.39
CA THR A 38 1.44 10.14 4.79
C THR A 38 0.35 9.27 5.40
N ALA A 39 -0.91 9.68 5.27
CA ALA A 39 -2.06 8.89 5.68
C ALA A 39 -2.08 7.49 5.06
N GLY A 40 -1.80 7.34 3.75
CA GLY A 40 -1.65 6.02 3.13
C GLY A 40 -0.50 5.19 3.71
N GLY A 41 0.62 5.82 4.08
CA GLY A 41 1.71 5.12 4.75
C GLY A 41 1.36 4.61 6.14
N VAL A 42 0.62 5.41 6.92
CA VAL A 42 0.02 5.02 8.20
C VAL A 42 -0.92 3.83 8.01
N ARG A 43 -1.82 3.92 7.03
CA ARG A 43 -2.81 2.88 6.72
C ARG A 43 -2.17 1.55 6.31
N LEU A 44 -1.07 1.60 5.54
CA LEU A 44 -0.37 0.39 5.13
C LEU A 44 0.34 -0.30 6.28
N PHE A 45 1.03 0.45 7.15
CA PHE A 45 1.91 -0.14 8.15
C PHE A 45 1.30 -0.15 9.56
N LEU A 46 0.89 1.00 10.07
CA LEU A 46 0.48 1.13 11.48
C LEU A 46 -0.90 0.54 11.76
N GLU A 47 -1.72 0.36 10.71
CA GLU A 47 -3.04 -0.27 10.79
C GLU A 47 -3.03 -1.76 10.41
N ASP A 48 -1.88 -2.34 10.03
CA ASP A 48 -1.78 -3.77 9.76
C ASP A 48 -1.84 -4.56 11.09
N ASP A 49 -2.59 -5.66 11.08
CA ASP A 49 -2.77 -6.55 12.24
C ASP A 49 -1.45 -7.01 12.88
N ILE A 50 -0.38 -7.20 12.10
CA ILE A 50 0.93 -7.58 12.63
C ILE A 50 1.50 -6.45 13.50
N PHE A 51 1.43 -5.20 13.01
CA PHE A 51 1.89 -4.04 13.77
C PHE A 51 1.00 -3.78 14.99
N ILE A 52 -0.33 -3.84 14.81
CA ILE A 52 -1.29 -3.71 15.90
C ILE A 52 -1.00 -4.72 17.01
N LYS A 53 -0.67 -5.97 16.67
CA LYS A 53 -0.27 -6.99 17.64
C LYS A 53 1.00 -6.61 18.41
N LEU A 54 2.00 -6.03 17.74
CA LEU A 54 3.21 -5.52 18.40
C LEU A 54 2.86 -4.46 19.44
N VAL A 55 2.11 -3.42 19.08
CA VAL A 55 1.78 -2.32 20.02
C VAL A 55 0.72 -2.70 21.05
N SER A 56 -0.03 -3.78 20.84
CA SER A 56 -0.97 -4.32 21.83
C SER A 56 -0.28 -5.14 22.93
N THR A 57 0.91 -5.70 22.66
CA THR A 57 1.62 -6.60 23.58
C THR A 57 3.02 -6.12 23.99
N GLY A 58 3.49 -5.06 23.35
CA GLY A 58 4.79 -4.46 23.53
C GLY A 58 4.70 -2.95 23.38
N SER A 59 5.76 -2.34 22.83
CA SER A 59 5.78 -0.91 22.57
C SER A 59 6.47 -0.54 21.26
N TYR A 60 6.12 0.60 20.69
CA TYR A 60 6.76 1.16 19.53
C TYR A 60 6.75 2.69 19.61
N LYS A 61 7.94 3.31 19.59
CA LYS A 61 8.08 4.77 19.59
C LYS A 61 8.39 5.29 18.19
N LEU A 62 7.45 6.04 17.61
CA LEU A 62 7.55 6.61 16.27
C LEU A 62 7.86 8.11 16.34
N ILE A 63 8.94 8.53 15.66
CA ILE A 63 9.32 9.93 15.51
C ILE A 63 9.05 10.37 14.07
N VAL A 64 8.25 11.41 13.91
CA VAL A 64 7.76 11.88 12.61
C VAL A 64 8.24 13.30 12.35
N GLY A 65 8.98 13.50 11.26
CA GLY A 65 9.32 14.84 10.78
C GLY A 65 8.08 15.57 10.23
N ILE A 66 8.05 16.89 10.40
CA ILE A 66 6.95 17.75 9.92
C ILE A 66 7.41 18.85 8.95
N ASP A 67 8.66 18.81 8.51
CA ASP A 67 9.26 19.88 7.69
C ASP A 67 8.48 20.15 6.39
N GLU A 68 7.96 19.10 5.73
CA GLU A 68 7.34 19.22 4.39
C GLU A 68 6.08 18.37 4.18
N ILE A 69 6.20 17.04 4.07
CA ILE A 69 5.11 16.19 3.53
C ILE A 69 4.02 15.88 4.57
N THR A 70 4.41 15.69 5.84
CA THR A 70 3.48 15.30 6.91
C THR A 70 2.43 16.39 7.12
N ASN A 71 1.15 16.05 6.96
CA ASN A 71 0.05 17.01 6.84
C ASN A 71 -1.09 16.75 7.85
N GLU A 72 -2.14 17.57 7.81
CA GLU A 72 -3.24 17.54 8.79
C GLU A 72 -3.97 16.17 8.80
N LYS A 73 -4.24 15.60 7.62
CA LYS A 73 -4.87 14.27 7.49
C LYS A 73 -4.02 13.18 8.15
N THR A 74 -2.70 13.27 7.97
CA THR A 74 -1.76 12.32 8.58
C THR A 74 -1.73 12.46 10.10
N LEU A 75 -1.70 13.68 10.63
CA LEU A 75 -1.74 13.91 12.07
C LEU A 75 -3.03 13.40 12.71
N ILE A 76 -4.20 13.65 12.10
CA ILE A 76 -5.48 13.13 12.59
C ILE A 76 -5.42 11.62 12.74
N ARG A 77 -4.89 10.91 11.73
CA ARG A 77 -4.79 9.46 11.79
C ARG A 77 -3.81 8.96 12.85
N LEU A 78 -2.67 9.64 12.99
CA LEU A 78 -1.70 9.32 14.04
C LEU A 78 -2.27 9.54 15.44
N ILE A 79 -3.05 10.61 15.65
CA ILE A 79 -3.75 10.89 16.93
C ILE A 79 -4.71 9.76 17.25
N GLU A 80 -5.56 9.36 16.30
CA GLU A 80 -6.52 8.26 16.49
C GLU A 80 -5.82 6.96 16.89
N LEU A 81 -4.72 6.60 16.22
CA LEU A 81 -3.98 5.36 16.53
C LEU A 81 -3.23 5.44 17.87
N ASN A 82 -2.61 6.57 18.18
CA ASN A 82 -1.90 6.80 19.44
C ASN A 82 -2.87 6.74 20.65
N GLN A 83 -4.12 7.19 20.47
CA GLN A 83 -5.17 7.06 21.49
C GLN A 83 -5.70 5.62 21.61
N LEU A 84 -5.86 4.92 20.48
CA LEU A 84 -6.41 3.56 20.45
C LEU A 84 -5.42 2.52 20.99
N TYR A 85 -4.12 2.72 20.79
CA TYR A 85 -3.08 1.75 21.13
C TYR A 85 -2.04 2.34 22.08
N PRO A 86 -2.15 2.12 23.40
CA PRO A 86 -1.23 2.69 24.39
C PRO A 86 0.24 2.26 24.25
N GLY A 87 0.52 1.17 23.54
CA GLY A 87 1.90 0.76 23.23
C GLY A 87 2.50 1.51 22.05
N LEU A 88 1.71 2.28 21.29
CA LEU A 88 2.20 3.20 20.27
C LEU A 88 2.42 4.57 20.91
N GLU A 89 3.63 5.10 20.81
CA GLU A 89 3.94 6.48 21.18
C GLU A 89 4.42 7.22 19.94
N VAL A 90 3.72 8.28 19.55
CA VAL A 90 4.11 9.10 18.39
C VAL A 90 4.51 10.50 18.86
N LEU A 91 5.70 10.94 18.44
CA LEU A 91 6.19 12.31 18.67
C LEU A 91 6.52 12.97 17.33
N ILE A 92 6.27 14.27 17.25
CA ILE A 92 6.62 15.08 16.09
C ILE A 92 7.98 15.74 16.31
N PHE A 93 8.88 15.55 15.37
CA PHE A 93 10.16 16.25 15.33
C PHE A 93 10.01 17.55 14.54
N MET A 94 10.21 18.67 15.22
CA MET A 94 10.17 20.00 14.62
C MET A 94 11.35 20.81 15.14
N HIS A 95 12.13 21.40 14.24
CA HIS A 95 13.34 22.14 14.59
C HIS A 95 13.46 23.45 13.81
N THR A 96 14.30 24.35 14.32
CA THR A 96 14.54 25.68 13.71
C THR A 96 15.95 25.84 13.15
N VAL A 97 16.72 24.74 13.07
CA VAL A 97 18.07 24.75 12.48
C VAL A 97 17.99 25.11 10.99
N ASN A 98 18.39 26.34 10.66
CA ASN A 98 18.39 26.86 9.30
C ASN A 98 19.29 26.02 8.36
N GLY A 99 18.76 25.72 7.17
CA GLY A 99 19.49 25.01 6.11
C GLY A 99 19.69 23.51 6.37
N SER A 100 19.03 22.95 7.38
CA SER A 100 19.00 21.51 7.65
C SER A 100 17.58 20.99 7.44
N LEU A 101 17.46 19.77 6.91
CA LEU A 101 16.19 19.05 6.81
C LEU A 101 16.28 17.81 7.70
N PHE A 102 15.23 17.56 8.47
CA PHE A 102 15.10 16.33 9.22
C PHE A 102 14.82 15.17 8.26
N HIS A 103 15.89 14.47 7.85
CA HIS A 103 15.79 13.40 6.85
C HIS A 103 16.15 11.96 7.28
N PRO A 104 16.15 11.56 8.58
CA PRO A 104 16.44 10.17 8.98
C PRO A 104 15.28 9.22 8.63
N LYS A 105 15.62 7.98 8.29
CA LYS A 105 14.68 6.92 7.86
C LYS A 105 15.19 5.55 8.30
N PHE A 106 14.69 5.07 9.42
CA PHE A 106 14.96 3.71 9.87
C PHE A 106 13.96 3.28 10.92
N SER A 107 13.86 1.97 11.12
CA SER A 107 13.13 1.36 12.22
C SER A 107 13.93 0.22 12.81
N TRP A 108 13.89 0.09 14.13
CA TRP A 108 14.50 -1.01 14.86
C TRP A 108 13.45 -1.74 15.69
N PHE A 109 13.61 -3.05 15.76
CA PHE A 109 12.69 -3.96 16.41
C PHE A 109 13.50 -4.89 17.30
N LYS A 110 13.07 -5.03 18.56
CA LYS A 110 13.74 -5.83 19.57
C LYS A 110 12.88 -7.03 19.93
N ASN A 111 13.50 -8.20 20.02
CA ASN A 111 12.88 -9.42 20.50
C ASN A 111 13.69 -9.99 21.68
N LYS A 112 13.38 -11.21 22.12
CA LYS A 112 14.03 -11.86 23.27
C LYS A 112 15.51 -12.21 23.03
N ASP A 113 15.90 -12.47 21.78
CA ASP A 113 17.21 -13.02 21.42
C ASP A 113 18.11 -11.97 20.73
N GLY A 114 17.58 -10.80 20.40
CA GLY A 114 18.27 -9.76 19.66
C GLY A 114 17.30 -8.76 19.03
N GLY A 115 17.52 -8.43 17.76
CA GLY A 115 16.63 -7.53 17.04
C GLY A 115 16.96 -7.41 15.56
N ILE A 116 16.21 -6.52 14.91
CA ILE A 116 16.36 -6.18 13.49
C ILE A 116 16.40 -4.67 13.39
N LEU A 117 17.41 -4.13 12.71
CA LEU A 117 17.47 -2.75 12.25
C LEU A 117 17.21 -2.72 10.75
N ILE A 118 16.25 -1.91 10.32
CA ILE A 118 15.94 -1.65 8.93
C ILE A 118 16.26 -0.19 8.65
N LEU A 119 17.19 0.07 7.73
CA LEU A 119 17.65 1.41 7.38
C LEU A 119 17.68 1.58 5.87
N GLY A 120 17.26 2.74 5.36
CA GLY A 120 17.19 2.95 3.92
C GLY A 120 16.67 4.31 3.51
N SER A 121 16.32 4.43 2.23
CA SER A 121 15.81 5.66 1.62
C SER A 121 14.29 5.85 1.76
N ALA A 122 13.55 4.79 2.11
CA ALA A 122 12.10 4.80 2.16
C ALA A 122 11.54 5.57 3.36
N ASN A 123 10.63 6.49 3.09
CA ASN A 123 9.79 7.14 4.10
C ASN A 123 8.53 6.31 4.37
N LEU A 124 7.80 6.64 5.45
CA LEU A 124 6.51 6.02 5.78
C LEU A 124 5.38 6.67 4.98
N THR A 125 5.51 6.61 3.65
CA THR A 125 4.51 7.06 2.69
C THR A 125 4.06 5.88 1.85
N GLU A 126 2.86 5.93 1.27
CA GLU A 126 2.36 4.80 0.47
C GLU A 126 3.33 4.43 -0.68
N LYS A 127 3.83 5.45 -1.40
CA LYS A 127 4.84 5.29 -2.44
C LYS A 127 6.16 4.75 -1.90
N GLY A 128 6.69 5.31 -0.81
CA GLY A 128 7.96 4.84 -0.22
C GLY A 128 7.90 3.37 0.20
N LEU A 129 6.74 2.93 0.69
CA LEU A 129 6.51 1.58 1.18
C LEU A 129 6.36 0.50 0.08
N ARG A 130 5.90 0.87 -1.13
CA ARG A 130 5.48 -0.11 -2.16
C ARG A 130 5.83 0.21 -3.61
N ARG A 131 6.12 1.46 -3.95
CA ARG A 131 6.15 1.91 -5.36
C ARG A 131 7.45 2.57 -5.77
N ASN A 132 8.02 3.42 -4.92
CA ASN A 132 9.26 4.10 -5.22
C ASN A 132 10.41 3.10 -5.40
N TRP A 133 11.39 3.53 -6.18
CA TRP A 133 12.68 2.87 -6.24
C TRP A 133 13.44 3.21 -4.95
N GLU A 134 13.60 2.23 -4.07
CA GLU A 134 14.18 2.45 -2.74
C GLU A 134 15.32 1.47 -2.49
N ALA A 135 16.37 1.91 -1.80
CA ALA A 135 17.43 1.05 -1.32
C ALA A 135 17.37 0.97 0.20
N PHE A 136 17.40 -0.24 0.74
CA PHE A 136 17.40 -0.44 2.19
C PHE A 136 18.15 -1.71 2.59
N SER A 137 18.60 -1.74 3.84
CA SER A 137 19.27 -2.89 4.44
C SER A 137 18.50 -3.41 5.63
N ILE A 138 18.42 -4.74 5.73
CA ILE A 138 17.93 -5.45 6.91
C ILE A 138 19.13 -6.02 7.66
N ILE A 139 19.29 -5.60 8.92
CA ILE A 139 20.42 -5.97 9.77
C ILE A 139 19.89 -6.69 11.01
N SER A 140 20.01 -8.01 11.02
CA SER A 140 19.81 -8.80 12.23
C SER A 140 20.98 -8.60 13.18
N VAL A 141 20.67 -8.35 14.44
CA VAL A 141 21.63 -8.05 15.51
C VAL A 141 21.35 -8.90 16.74
N GLY A 142 22.38 -9.21 17.52
CA GLY A 142 22.25 -9.93 18.80
C GLY A 142 21.78 -9.03 19.93
N SER A 143 21.56 -9.60 21.11
CA SER A 143 21.02 -8.88 22.29
C SER A 143 21.88 -7.69 22.74
N ARG A 144 23.22 -7.80 22.63
CA ARG A 144 24.12 -6.70 23.00
C ARG A 144 23.95 -5.50 22.06
N GLU A 145 23.98 -5.75 20.76
CA GLU A 145 23.91 -4.73 19.73
C GLU A 145 22.55 -4.02 19.69
N ILE A 146 21.44 -4.76 19.86
CA ILE A 146 20.12 -4.12 19.93
C ILE A 146 19.97 -3.21 21.16
N ASN A 147 20.57 -3.58 22.30
CA ASN A 147 20.59 -2.73 23.50
C ASN A 147 21.45 -1.47 23.29
N GLU A 148 22.55 -1.58 22.55
CA GLU A 148 23.39 -0.44 22.17
C GLU A 148 22.61 0.51 21.23
N ILE A 149 21.88 -0.02 20.25
CA ILE A 149 21.00 0.76 19.35
C ILE A 149 19.92 1.48 20.15
N GLU A 150 19.20 0.77 21.01
CA GLU A 150 18.15 1.35 21.86
C GLU A 150 18.71 2.44 22.80
N SER A 151 19.89 2.22 23.38
CA SER A 151 20.55 3.21 24.23
C SER A 151 20.95 4.46 23.45
N PHE A 152 21.52 4.30 22.25
CA PHE A 152 21.85 5.41 21.36
C PHE A 152 20.59 6.20 20.97
N TRP A 153 19.53 5.50 20.58
CA TRP A 153 18.23 6.08 20.25
C TRP A 153 17.68 6.92 21.41
N ASN A 154 17.63 6.36 22.62
CA ASN A 154 17.12 7.07 23.80
C ASN A 154 17.98 8.29 24.15
N ASN A 155 19.30 8.21 24.01
CA ASN A 155 20.19 9.35 24.21
C ASN A 155 19.96 10.45 23.17
N TRP A 156 19.75 10.07 21.90
CA TRP A 156 19.43 11.00 20.82
C TRP A 156 18.08 11.71 21.05
N LEU A 157 17.05 10.96 21.48
CA LEU A 157 15.77 11.55 21.86
C LEU A 157 15.90 12.54 23.01
N LYS A 158 16.60 12.15 24.08
CA LYS A 158 16.85 13.03 25.23
C LYS A 158 17.60 14.30 24.84
N HIS A 159 18.57 14.20 23.92
CA HIS A 159 19.29 15.37 23.42
C HIS A 159 18.38 16.32 22.64
N ASN A 160 17.39 15.78 21.94
CA ASN A 160 16.45 16.53 21.10
C ASN A 160 15.09 16.77 21.77
N ASP A 161 14.96 16.63 23.09
CA ASP A 161 13.68 16.75 23.81
C ASP A 161 12.96 18.07 23.50
N VAL A 162 13.71 19.17 23.33
CA VAL A 162 13.20 20.49 22.95
C VAL A 162 12.60 20.58 21.54
N ASN A 163 12.93 19.62 20.67
CA ASN A 163 12.44 19.52 19.29
C ASN A 163 11.37 18.41 19.14
N LEU A 164 10.99 17.74 20.24
CA LEU A 164 10.03 16.65 20.25
C LEU A 164 8.70 17.12 20.85
N PHE A 165 7.69 17.18 20.00
CA PHE A 165 6.37 17.71 20.33
C PHE A 165 5.33 16.58 20.36
N GLN A 166 4.27 16.79 21.14
CA GLN A 166 3.08 15.93 21.10
C GLN A 166 2.29 16.19 19.81
N LEU A 167 1.50 15.22 19.38
CA LEU A 167 0.71 15.30 18.15
C LEU A 167 -0.28 16.47 18.16
N GLU A 168 -0.84 16.79 19.33
CA GLU A 168 -1.84 17.84 19.53
C GLU A 168 -1.24 19.22 19.86
N ASP A 169 0.09 19.37 19.79
CA ASP A 169 0.73 20.67 20.01
C ASP A 169 0.25 21.70 18.97
N THR A 170 0.05 22.95 19.40
CA THR A 170 -0.50 24.00 18.53
C THR A 170 0.41 24.31 17.35
N GLU A 171 1.72 24.36 17.57
CA GLU A 171 2.69 24.67 16.49
C GLU A 171 2.75 23.52 15.47
N VAL A 172 2.67 22.27 15.94
CA VAL A 172 2.58 21.07 15.11
C VAL A 172 1.35 21.11 14.22
N LEU A 173 0.17 21.41 14.79
CA LEU A 173 -1.09 21.49 14.02
C LEU A 173 -1.06 22.62 12.99
N GLU A 174 -0.44 23.76 13.32
CA GLU A 174 -0.26 24.87 12.38
C GLU A 174 0.67 24.48 11.22
N LYS A 175 1.78 23.81 11.51
CA LYS A 175 2.72 23.35 10.50
C LYS A 175 2.11 22.32 9.55
N ALA A 176 1.36 21.35 10.07
CA ALA A 176 0.64 20.38 9.26
C ALA A 176 -0.42 21.02 8.34
N LYS A 177 -1.08 22.09 8.80
CA LYS A 177 -2.00 22.89 7.97
C LYS A 177 -1.26 23.65 6.87
N GLU A 178 -0.08 24.20 7.17
CA GLU A 178 0.79 24.83 6.17
C GLU A 178 1.17 23.83 5.07
N ASN A 179 1.66 22.65 5.46
CA ASN A 179 2.03 21.58 4.54
C ASN A 179 0.86 21.18 3.63
N SER A 180 -0.35 21.08 4.21
CA SER A 180 -1.60 20.81 3.46
C SER A 180 -1.89 21.89 2.41
N ARG A 181 -1.63 23.17 2.71
CA ARG A 181 -1.83 24.29 1.78
C ARG A 181 -0.78 24.31 0.69
N THR A 182 0.48 24.10 1.03
CA THR A 182 1.61 24.05 0.08
C THR A 182 1.39 22.95 -0.93
N TYR A 183 0.98 21.77 -0.47
CA TYR A 183 0.65 20.64 -1.33
C TYR A 183 -0.43 20.99 -2.36
N ARG A 184 -1.57 21.56 -1.93
CA ARG A 184 -2.66 21.98 -2.83
C ARG A 184 -2.19 22.99 -3.89
N LYS A 185 -1.33 23.94 -3.51
CA LYS A 185 -0.76 24.93 -4.44
C LYS A 185 0.10 24.26 -5.50
N VAL A 186 1.01 23.37 -5.10
CA VAL A 186 1.88 22.64 -6.03
C VAL A 186 1.05 21.78 -6.98
N LYS A 187 0.07 21.02 -6.47
CA LYS A 187 -0.83 20.21 -7.30
C LYS A 187 -1.56 21.06 -8.34
N LYS A 188 -2.13 22.20 -7.93
CA LYS A 188 -2.82 23.12 -8.84
C LYS A 188 -1.90 23.61 -9.96
N LEU A 189 -0.68 24.02 -9.61
CA LEU A 189 0.30 24.49 -10.60
C LEU A 189 0.71 23.39 -11.59
N VAL A 190 0.86 22.14 -11.14
CA VAL A 190 1.15 20.99 -12.02
C VAL A 190 -0.04 20.72 -12.94
N LYS A 191 -1.27 20.73 -12.42
CA LYS A 191 -2.49 20.56 -13.22
C LYS A 191 -2.61 21.67 -14.27
N ASP A 192 -2.50 22.93 -13.88
CA ASP A 192 -2.58 24.08 -14.77
C ASP A 192 -1.48 24.03 -15.87
N ALA A 193 -0.29 23.50 -15.56
CA ALA A 193 0.80 23.33 -16.53
C ALA A 193 0.55 22.17 -17.51
N CYS A 194 -0.03 21.06 -17.05
CA CYS A 194 -0.39 19.93 -17.92
C CYS A 194 -1.60 20.26 -18.81
N GLU A 195 -2.59 21.00 -18.31
CA GLU A 195 -3.77 21.43 -19.07
C GLU A 195 -3.45 22.50 -20.12
N ALA A 196 -2.33 23.22 -19.99
CA ALA A 196 -1.85 24.16 -21.01
C ALA A 196 -1.32 23.45 -22.28
N GLU A 197 -1.15 22.13 -22.28
CA GLU A 197 -0.68 21.34 -23.42
C GLU A 197 -1.79 20.51 -24.12
N GLU A 198 -3.00 20.37 -23.55
CA GLU A 198 -4.16 19.71 -24.20
C GLU A 198 -5.49 20.46 -23.88
N GLU A 199 -6.13 21.06 -24.89
CA GLU A 199 -7.48 21.64 -24.77
C GLU A 199 -8.57 20.54 -24.68
N VAL A 200 -8.98 20.11 -23.48
CA VAL A 200 -10.31 19.45 -23.25
C VAL A 200 -10.87 19.78 -21.84
N GLU A 201 -12.20 19.87 -21.78
CA GLU A 201 -13.10 20.36 -20.72
C GLU A 201 -12.98 19.76 -19.30
N LEU A 202 -13.03 20.69 -18.32
CA LEU A 202 -13.66 20.69 -16.97
C LEU A 202 -14.01 19.34 -16.30
N VAL A 203 -13.61 19.17 -15.03
CA VAL A 203 -14.48 18.87 -13.85
C VAL A 203 -13.71 18.88 -12.51
N SER A 204 -14.46 19.26 -11.47
CA SER A 204 -14.34 19.19 -9.99
C SER A 204 -13.14 19.80 -9.25
N GLU A 205 -13.48 20.71 -8.31
CA GLU A 205 -12.66 21.06 -7.15
C GLU A 205 -12.56 19.82 -6.24
N GLU A 206 -11.48 19.07 -6.34
CA GLU A 206 -11.26 17.91 -5.46
C GLU A 206 -10.17 18.16 -4.42
N SER A 207 -10.44 17.54 -3.27
CA SER A 207 -9.89 17.65 -1.94
C SER A 207 -8.38 17.43 -1.85
N ALA A 208 -7.84 17.70 -0.67
CA ALA A 208 -6.41 17.65 -0.31
C ALA A 208 -5.78 16.24 -0.26
N GLU A 209 -6.27 15.29 -1.07
CA GLU A 209 -6.18 13.84 -0.78
C GLU A 209 -5.13 13.06 -1.58
N ASP A 210 -4.23 13.77 -2.24
CA ASP A 210 -3.74 13.30 -3.53
C ASP A 210 -2.39 12.54 -3.51
N HIS A 211 -1.76 12.41 -2.34
CA HIS A 211 -0.54 11.60 -2.21
C HIS A 211 -0.80 10.10 -2.34
N ASP A 212 -2.00 9.67 -1.97
CA ASP A 212 -2.38 8.25 -1.96
C ASP A 212 -2.84 7.84 -3.37
N LEU A 213 -3.62 8.66 -4.10
CA LEU A 213 -4.03 8.38 -5.50
C LEU A 213 -2.86 8.13 -6.45
N ASP A 214 -1.85 9.00 -6.39
CA ASP A 214 -0.68 8.83 -7.26
C ASP A 214 0.05 7.49 -7.05
N ALA A 215 -0.08 6.88 -5.88
CA ALA A 215 0.51 5.58 -5.60
C ALA A 215 -0.24 4.43 -6.31
N TRP A 216 -1.47 4.67 -6.80
CA TRP A 216 -2.29 3.73 -7.55
C TRP A 216 -2.36 3.98 -9.07
N ASN A 217 -1.73 5.04 -9.58
CA ASN A 217 -1.67 5.32 -11.03
C ASN A 217 -0.95 4.23 -11.82
N PHE A 218 -1.42 3.90 -13.02
CA PHE A 218 -0.84 2.89 -13.90
C PHE A 218 -0.56 3.46 -15.30
N SER A 219 0.29 2.77 -16.05
CA SER A 219 0.65 3.07 -17.44
C SER A 219 -0.09 2.18 -18.44
N GLU A 220 -0.11 2.57 -19.70
CA GLU A 220 -0.70 1.78 -20.80
C GLU A 220 -0.01 0.41 -21.01
N GLU A 221 1.24 0.26 -20.55
CA GLU A 221 2.01 -0.98 -20.66
C GLU A 221 1.90 -1.88 -19.42
N ASP A 222 1.18 -1.43 -18.38
CA ASP A 222 1.05 -2.21 -17.15
C ASP A 222 0.25 -3.48 -17.38
N ALA A 223 0.65 -4.55 -16.69
CA ALA A 223 0.10 -5.88 -16.89
C ALA A 223 -1.35 -5.98 -16.38
N VAL A 224 -2.18 -6.65 -17.18
CA VAL A 224 -3.59 -6.92 -16.88
C VAL A 224 -3.85 -8.41 -16.78
N LEU A 225 -4.65 -8.81 -15.79
CA LEU A 225 -5.23 -10.15 -15.70
C LEU A 225 -6.76 -10.04 -15.68
N ILE A 226 -7.42 -10.68 -16.64
CA ILE A 226 -8.87 -10.90 -16.62
C ILE A 226 -9.13 -12.36 -16.25
N ALA A 227 -9.95 -12.59 -15.23
CA ALA A 227 -10.18 -13.90 -14.65
C ALA A 227 -11.66 -14.14 -14.34
N GLU A 228 -12.24 -15.20 -14.91
CA GLU A 228 -13.52 -15.74 -14.43
C GLU A 228 -13.38 -16.26 -12.99
N ILE A 229 -14.28 -15.85 -12.11
CA ILE A 229 -14.30 -16.29 -10.72
C ILE A 229 -15.18 -17.54 -10.60
N PRO A 230 -14.63 -18.70 -10.19
CA PRO A 230 -15.40 -19.93 -10.08
C PRO A 230 -16.47 -19.81 -8.99
N ARG A 231 -17.56 -20.56 -9.15
CA ARG A 231 -18.51 -20.82 -8.06
C ARG A 231 -17.76 -21.64 -7.01
N GLY A 232 -17.26 -20.97 -5.96
CA GLY A 232 -16.81 -21.64 -4.75
C GLY A 232 -18.00 -22.14 -3.95
N ASP A 233 -17.78 -23.06 -3.01
CA ASP A 233 -18.88 -23.65 -2.21
C ASP A 233 -19.64 -22.59 -1.38
N VAL A 234 -19.03 -22.14 -0.27
CA VAL A 234 -19.67 -21.24 0.72
C VAL A 234 -19.03 -19.85 0.75
N ARG A 235 -17.77 -19.74 0.31
CA ARG A 235 -16.96 -18.52 0.35
C ARG A 235 -16.33 -18.23 -1.01
N TRP A 236 -17.16 -17.91 -1.99
CA TRP A 236 -16.69 -17.60 -3.35
C TRP A 236 -15.88 -16.31 -3.42
N ASN A 237 -15.93 -15.46 -2.38
CA ASN A 237 -15.05 -14.31 -2.22
C ASN A 237 -13.57 -14.71 -2.10
N GLN A 238 -13.26 -15.99 -1.80
CA GLN A 238 -11.93 -16.56 -1.94
C GLN A 238 -11.70 -17.00 -3.40
N ALA A 239 -11.30 -16.05 -4.23
CA ALA A 239 -11.05 -16.28 -5.65
C ALA A 239 -9.83 -17.20 -5.84
N ASN A 240 -10.03 -18.31 -6.56
CA ASN A 240 -8.96 -19.23 -6.93
C ASN A 240 -8.34 -18.85 -8.27
N PHE A 241 -7.01 -18.89 -8.32
CA PHE A 241 -6.20 -18.64 -9.50
C PHE A 241 -5.38 -19.88 -9.87
N ASP A 242 -4.99 -19.97 -11.14
CA ASP A 242 -4.03 -20.98 -11.56
C ASP A 242 -2.62 -20.63 -11.04
N LYS A 243 -1.74 -21.64 -10.99
CA LYS A 243 -0.37 -21.47 -10.50
C LYS A 243 0.39 -20.39 -11.26
N PHE A 244 0.20 -20.29 -12.58
CA PHE A 244 0.94 -19.35 -13.41
C PHE A 244 0.57 -17.91 -13.05
N SER A 245 -0.73 -17.61 -12.97
CA SER A 245 -1.22 -16.30 -12.55
C SER A 245 -0.80 -15.97 -11.12
N PHE A 246 -0.92 -16.93 -10.20
CA PHE A 246 -0.49 -16.75 -8.80
C PHE A 246 0.98 -16.37 -8.69
N THR A 247 1.88 -17.05 -9.40
CA THR A 247 3.32 -16.79 -9.28
C THR A 247 3.81 -15.63 -10.14
N HIS A 248 3.38 -15.53 -11.41
CA HIS A 248 3.97 -14.59 -12.36
C HIS A 248 3.23 -13.26 -12.44
N PHE A 249 1.89 -13.26 -12.27
CA PHE A 249 1.12 -12.02 -12.26
C PHE A 249 1.08 -11.43 -10.85
N PHE A 250 0.63 -12.22 -9.87
CA PHE A 250 0.50 -11.77 -8.49
C PHE A 250 1.83 -11.70 -7.73
N GLY A 251 2.93 -12.27 -8.25
CA GLY A 251 4.23 -12.24 -7.60
C GLY A 251 4.28 -13.04 -6.29
N ALA A 252 3.33 -13.96 -6.09
CA ALA A 252 3.27 -14.80 -4.90
C ALA A 252 4.18 -16.03 -5.05
N ARG A 253 4.61 -16.61 -3.93
CA ARG A 253 5.48 -17.79 -3.91
C ARG A 253 4.74 -18.99 -3.35
N VAL A 254 4.78 -20.11 -4.09
CA VAL A 254 4.13 -21.34 -3.64
C VAL A 254 4.81 -21.87 -2.39
N GLY A 255 4.03 -22.10 -1.34
CA GLY A 255 4.49 -22.54 -0.03
C GLY A 255 4.89 -21.39 0.91
N ASP A 256 4.91 -20.15 0.44
CA ASP A 256 5.27 -18.98 1.22
C ASP A 256 4.08 -18.03 1.36
N ASN A 257 3.41 -18.13 2.51
CA ASN A 257 2.26 -17.28 2.85
C ASN A 257 2.67 -15.98 3.54
N SER A 258 3.97 -15.69 3.67
CA SER A 258 4.46 -14.44 4.28
C SER A 258 4.40 -13.25 3.33
N LEU A 259 4.42 -13.49 2.02
CA LEU A 259 4.23 -12.45 1.02
C LEU A 259 2.79 -11.96 1.01
N ARG A 260 2.63 -10.64 1.08
CA ARG A 260 1.33 -9.97 1.09
C ARG A 260 1.13 -9.17 -0.19
N ILE A 261 -0.04 -9.33 -0.81
CA ILE A 261 -0.46 -8.46 -1.91
C ILE A 261 -1.34 -7.33 -1.37
N LEU A 262 -1.31 -6.18 -2.04
CA LEU A 262 -2.31 -5.14 -1.87
C LEU A 262 -3.31 -5.20 -3.00
N LEU A 263 -4.59 -5.22 -2.66
CA LEU A 263 -5.68 -5.05 -3.60
C LEU A 263 -6.44 -3.78 -3.24
N ARG A 264 -6.86 -3.01 -4.25
CA ARG A 264 -7.80 -1.90 -4.05
C ARG A 264 -8.89 -2.00 -5.11
N ASN A 265 -10.14 -2.09 -4.66
CA ASN A 265 -11.26 -2.22 -5.59
C ASN A 265 -11.55 -0.86 -6.23
N VAL A 266 -11.78 -0.84 -7.54
CA VAL A 266 -12.44 0.28 -8.22
C VAL A 266 -13.93 -0.07 -8.31
N HIS A 267 -14.77 0.76 -7.71
CA HIS A 267 -16.22 0.63 -7.76
C HIS A 267 -16.75 1.00 -9.14
N LEU A 268 -18.00 0.64 -9.43
CA LEU A 268 -18.60 0.88 -10.77
C LEU A 268 -18.80 2.37 -11.09
N ASP A 269 -18.77 3.24 -10.08
CA ASP A 269 -18.83 4.71 -10.22
C ASP A 269 -17.45 5.37 -10.37
N GLY A 270 -16.37 4.57 -10.37
CA GLY A 270 -14.99 5.04 -10.44
C GLY A 270 -14.33 5.30 -9.08
N THR A 271 -15.07 5.24 -7.98
CA THR A 271 -14.50 5.48 -6.64
C THR A 271 -13.60 4.34 -6.19
N LEU A 272 -12.55 4.67 -5.42
CA LEU A 272 -11.65 3.67 -4.85
C LEU A 272 -12.12 3.15 -3.50
N GLY A 273 -12.19 1.84 -3.37
CA GLY A 273 -12.38 1.17 -2.07
C GLY A 273 -11.16 1.30 -1.15
N GLU A 274 -11.31 0.77 0.06
CA GLU A 274 -10.21 0.65 1.02
C GLU A 274 -9.10 -0.29 0.52
N ILE A 275 -7.88 -0.08 1.03
CA ILE A 275 -6.74 -0.93 0.74
C ILE A 275 -6.90 -2.28 1.45
N GLU A 276 -6.88 -3.35 0.68
CA GLU A 276 -6.94 -4.72 1.19
C GLU A 276 -5.53 -5.33 1.24
N ILE A 277 -5.05 -5.61 2.45
CA ILE A 277 -3.78 -6.32 2.66
C ILE A 277 -4.09 -7.83 2.75
N ARG A 278 -3.68 -8.62 1.75
CA ARG A 278 -4.03 -10.04 1.66
C ARG A 278 -2.80 -10.95 1.69
N PRO A 279 -2.77 -11.99 2.55
CA PRO A 279 -1.72 -13.00 2.49
C PRO A 279 -1.84 -13.83 1.22
N SER A 280 -0.68 -14.23 0.69
CA SER A 280 -0.60 -15.15 -0.45
C SER A 280 -0.85 -16.58 0.02
N VAL A 281 -2.12 -17.02 0.04
CA VAL A 281 -2.45 -18.34 0.59
C VAL A 281 -2.24 -19.43 -0.47
N SER A 282 -1.25 -20.27 -0.20
CA SER A 282 -1.07 -21.56 -0.88
C SER A 282 -1.21 -22.69 0.13
N VAL A 283 -2.05 -23.67 -0.19
CA VAL A 283 -2.27 -24.87 0.64
C VAL A 283 -1.81 -26.12 -0.10
N ARG A 284 -1.59 -27.22 0.63
CA ARG A 284 -1.12 -28.51 0.07
C ARG A 284 -1.96 -29.03 -1.11
N SER A 285 -3.23 -28.60 -1.23
CA SER A 285 -4.14 -28.95 -2.33
C SER A 285 -3.91 -28.17 -3.63
N GLN A 286 -2.88 -27.32 -3.73
CA GLN A 286 -2.65 -26.43 -4.88
C GLN A 286 -3.78 -25.42 -5.15
N ASN A 287 -4.55 -25.07 -4.10
CA ASN A 287 -5.46 -23.93 -4.16
C ASN A 287 -4.65 -22.65 -3.91
N TYR A 288 -4.55 -21.83 -4.95
CA TYR A 288 -3.91 -20.53 -4.94
C TYR A 288 -4.99 -19.47 -4.86
N ARG A 289 -5.16 -18.85 -3.68
CA ARG A 289 -6.35 -18.02 -3.41
C ARG A 289 -6.01 -16.65 -2.83
N PHE A 290 -6.81 -15.68 -3.21
CA PHE A 290 -6.88 -14.36 -2.59
C PHE A 290 -8.34 -14.05 -2.24
N GLU A 291 -8.54 -13.34 -1.13
CA GLU A 291 -9.87 -12.83 -0.78
C GLU A 291 -10.11 -11.51 -1.49
N LEU A 292 -11.28 -11.37 -2.13
CA LEU A 292 -11.72 -10.14 -2.78
C LEU A 292 -12.83 -9.51 -1.94
N GLN A 293 -12.59 -8.33 -1.34
CA GLN A 293 -13.60 -7.66 -0.52
C GLN A 293 -14.85 -7.31 -1.32
N ALA A 294 -14.72 -6.97 -2.61
CA ALA A 294 -15.86 -6.65 -3.47
C ALA A 294 -16.87 -7.81 -3.61
N ALA A 295 -16.45 -9.06 -3.36
CA ALA A 295 -17.31 -10.24 -3.37
C ALA A 295 -17.93 -10.56 -1.99
N ALA A 296 -17.45 -9.92 -0.91
CA ALA A 296 -17.91 -10.21 0.44
C ALA A 296 -19.40 -9.86 0.60
N GLY A 297 -20.17 -10.77 1.18
CA GLY A 297 -21.62 -10.59 1.42
C GLY A 297 -22.51 -10.66 0.17
N LYS A 298 -21.95 -10.83 -1.03
CA LYS A 298 -22.73 -10.99 -2.27
C LYS A 298 -23.05 -12.46 -2.55
N THR A 299 -24.23 -12.72 -3.11
CA THR A 299 -24.61 -14.05 -3.60
C THR A 299 -23.96 -14.32 -4.95
N TYR A 300 -23.43 -15.53 -5.16
CA TYR A 300 -22.90 -15.92 -6.47
C TYR A 300 -24.06 -16.00 -7.49
N PRO A 301 -23.93 -15.43 -8.70
CA PRO A 301 -25.02 -15.37 -9.67
C PRO A 301 -25.46 -16.76 -10.14
N ASP A 302 -26.75 -16.91 -10.47
CA ASP A 302 -27.29 -18.18 -11.01
C ASP A 302 -26.96 -18.38 -12.48
N ASN A 303 -26.83 -17.29 -13.22
CA ASN A 303 -26.50 -17.29 -14.65
C ASN A 303 -25.24 -16.48 -14.91
N GLY A 304 -24.30 -17.09 -15.64
CA GLY A 304 -22.98 -16.50 -15.89
C GLY A 304 -22.02 -16.62 -14.70
N ARG A 305 -20.78 -16.22 -14.92
CA ARG A 305 -19.71 -16.23 -13.90
C ARG A 305 -19.23 -14.80 -13.68
N PRO A 306 -19.03 -14.32 -12.45
CA PRO A 306 -18.37 -13.05 -12.22
C PRO A 306 -16.99 -13.03 -12.87
N ILE A 307 -16.56 -11.86 -13.34
CA ILE A 307 -15.24 -11.66 -13.93
C ILE A 307 -14.51 -10.61 -13.11
N ALA A 308 -13.31 -10.94 -12.66
CA ALA A 308 -12.42 -9.96 -12.05
C ALA A 308 -11.39 -9.49 -13.09
N VAL A 309 -11.17 -8.18 -13.16
CA VAL A 309 -10.13 -7.55 -13.97
C VAL A 309 -9.15 -6.91 -13.00
N PHE A 310 -7.86 -7.27 -13.13
CA PHE A 310 -6.78 -6.75 -12.28
C PHE A 310 -5.79 -5.96 -13.13
N ILE A 311 -5.35 -4.81 -12.65
CA ILE A 311 -4.23 -4.03 -13.19
C ILE A 311 -3.11 -4.09 -12.16
N ARG A 312 -1.91 -4.51 -12.57
CA ARG A 312 -0.73 -4.54 -11.70
C ARG A 312 -0.01 -3.19 -11.73
N VAL A 313 -0.22 -2.40 -10.69
CA VAL A 313 0.37 -1.05 -10.52
C VAL A 313 1.84 -1.11 -10.07
N SER A 314 2.17 -2.10 -9.26
CA SER A 314 3.53 -2.38 -8.79
C SER A 314 3.63 -3.86 -8.43
N THR A 315 4.84 -4.37 -8.20
CA THR A 315 5.06 -5.72 -7.66
C THR A 315 4.20 -5.93 -6.40
N ARG A 316 3.28 -6.90 -6.47
CA ARG A 316 2.32 -7.26 -5.41
C ARG A 316 1.34 -6.14 -5.00
N MET A 317 1.01 -5.23 -5.92
CA MET A 317 0.03 -4.14 -5.70
C MET A 317 -0.89 -4.01 -6.92
N PHE A 318 -2.20 -4.14 -6.72
CA PHE A 318 -3.18 -4.26 -7.81
C PHE A 318 -4.43 -3.43 -7.57
N LEU A 319 -4.87 -2.75 -8.63
CA LEU A 319 -6.25 -2.30 -8.74
C LEU A 319 -7.10 -3.44 -9.30
N TYR A 320 -8.36 -3.55 -8.88
CA TYR A 320 -9.25 -4.53 -9.46
C TYR A 320 -10.71 -4.10 -9.52
N ILE A 321 -11.43 -4.63 -10.51
CA ILE A 321 -12.88 -4.54 -10.63
C ILE A 321 -13.43 -5.95 -10.57
N LEU A 322 -14.56 -6.13 -9.88
CA LEU A 322 -15.36 -7.35 -9.91
C LEU A 322 -16.67 -7.07 -10.65
N ALA A 323 -16.76 -7.52 -11.90
CA ALA A 323 -17.95 -7.39 -12.73
C ALA A 323 -18.88 -8.60 -12.53
N MET A 324 -20.09 -8.34 -12.09
CA MET A 324 -21.18 -9.31 -12.00
C MET A 324 -21.91 -9.42 -13.35
N PRO A 325 -22.54 -10.56 -13.68
CA PRO A 325 -23.25 -10.74 -14.95
C PRO A 325 -24.35 -9.71 -15.24
N THR A 326 -24.86 -9.04 -14.21
CA THR A 326 -25.88 -7.99 -14.30
C THR A 326 -25.31 -6.59 -14.54
N ASP A 327 -24.00 -6.41 -14.40
CA ASP A 327 -23.37 -5.09 -14.52
C ASP A 327 -23.22 -4.70 -15.99
N THR A 328 -23.33 -3.41 -16.27
CA THR A 328 -23.26 -2.87 -17.64
C THR A 328 -21.94 -3.19 -18.35
N ILE A 329 -20.84 -3.12 -17.61
CA ILE A 329 -19.47 -3.41 -18.10
C ILE A 329 -19.23 -4.91 -18.34
N TYR A 330 -20.09 -5.80 -17.86
CA TYR A 330 -19.84 -7.23 -17.93
C TYR A 330 -19.72 -7.74 -19.37
N SER A 331 -20.63 -7.26 -20.24
CA SER A 331 -20.73 -7.75 -21.62
C SER A 331 -19.52 -7.40 -22.48
N GLU A 332 -18.91 -6.24 -22.26
CA GLU A 332 -17.67 -5.84 -22.95
C GLU A 332 -16.47 -6.65 -22.46
N ILE A 333 -16.32 -6.84 -21.15
CA ILE A 333 -15.24 -7.66 -20.56
C ILE A 333 -15.35 -9.10 -21.06
N LYS A 334 -16.57 -9.67 -21.04
CA LYS A 334 -16.80 -11.04 -21.51
C LYS A 334 -16.46 -11.19 -22.99
N ARG A 335 -16.84 -10.22 -23.83
CA ARG A 335 -16.54 -10.22 -25.26
C ARG A 335 -15.03 -10.15 -25.51
N PHE A 336 -14.32 -9.32 -24.75
CA PHE A 336 -12.85 -9.26 -24.82
C PHE A 336 -12.22 -10.59 -24.38
N ALA A 337 -12.68 -11.15 -23.26
CA ALA A 337 -12.21 -12.44 -22.76
C ALA A 337 -12.43 -13.57 -23.77
N ASP A 338 -13.61 -13.67 -24.37
CA ASP A 338 -13.94 -14.70 -25.38
C ASP A 338 -13.10 -14.62 -26.64
N ARG A 339 -12.79 -13.39 -27.10
CA ARG A 339 -11.94 -13.18 -28.28
C ARG A 339 -10.49 -13.55 -28.05
N ASN A 340 -9.99 -13.35 -26.83
CA ASN A 340 -8.58 -13.53 -26.48
C ASN A 340 -8.28 -14.86 -25.78
N TYR A 341 -9.32 -15.62 -25.41
CA TYR A 341 -9.16 -16.91 -24.77
C TYR A 341 -8.85 -18.02 -25.79
N THR A 342 -7.64 -18.56 -25.71
CA THR A 342 -7.16 -19.67 -26.58
C THR A 342 -7.22 -21.04 -25.88
N GLY A 343 -7.70 -21.08 -24.64
CA GLY A 343 -7.81 -22.31 -23.85
C GLY A 343 -9.04 -23.16 -24.21
N ARG A 344 -9.24 -24.23 -23.44
CA ARG A 344 -10.40 -25.12 -23.64
C ARG A 344 -11.67 -24.48 -23.08
N GLN A 345 -12.78 -24.60 -23.82
CA GLN A 345 -14.07 -24.00 -23.46
C GLN A 345 -14.64 -24.49 -22.11
N ASP A 346 -14.24 -25.67 -21.64
CA ASP A 346 -14.67 -26.22 -20.34
C ASP A 346 -13.91 -25.64 -19.13
N ARG A 347 -12.89 -24.80 -19.35
CA ARG A 347 -12.07 -24.23 -18.29
C ARG A 347 -12.41 -22.76 -18.02
N MET A 348 -12.05 -22.31 -16.82
CA MET A 348 -12.17 -20.90 -16.45
C MET A 348 -11.28 -20.04 -17.35
N GLN A 349 -11.81 -18.92 -17.82
CA GLN A 349 -11.04 -18.01 -18.67
C GLN A 349 -10.03 -17.22 -17.84
N ARG A 350 -8.79 -17.17 -18.34
CA ARG A 350 -7.67 -16.39 -17.79
C ARG A 350 -6.98 -15.72 -18.97
N ILE A 351 -7.00 -14.40 -19.00
CA ILE A 351 -6.44 -13.61 -20.10
C ILE A 351 -5.40 -12.68 -19.50
N HIS A 352 -4.17 -12.82 -19.95
CA HIS A 352 -3.07 -11.91 -19.65
C HIS A 352 -2.97 -10.92 -20.80
N SER A 353 -2.94 -9.62 -20.48
CA SER A 353 -2.93 -8.52 -21.44
C SER A 353 -2.13 -7.34 -20.85
N VAL A 354 -2.19 -6.20 -21.52
CA VAL A 354 -1.75 -4.89 -21.00
C VAL A 354 -2.92 -3.90 -20.98
N VAL A 355 -2.77 -2.80 -20.24
CA VAL A 355 -3.78 -1.75 -20.10
C VAL A 355 -4.22 -1.20 -21.46
N LYS A 356 -3.28 -0.97 -22.38
CA LYS A 356 -3.56 -0.46 -23.74
C LYS A 356 -4.57 -1.28 -24.52
N GLU A 357 -4.38 -2.60 -24.54
CA GLU A 357 -5.28 -3.50 -25.25
C GLU A 357 -6.62 -3.63 -24.53
N LEU A 358 -6.62 -3.58 -23.19
CA LEU A 358 -7.86 -3.55 -22.42
C LEU A 358 -8.67 -2.28 -22.71
N ARG A 359 -8.06 -1.09 -22.63
CA ARG A 359 -8.70 0.21 -22.86
C ARG A 359 -9.29 0.31 -24.26
N LYS A 360 -8.57 -0.18 -25.27
CA LYS A 360 -9.03 -0.18 -26.67
C LYS A 360 -10.32 -0.99 -26.90
N HIS A 361 -10.59 -1.98 -26.05
CA HIS A 361 -11.67 -2.94 -26.26
C HIS A 361 -12.74 -2.96 -25.16
N CYS A 362 -12.47 -2.32 -24.03
CA CYS A 362 -13.36 -2.12 -22.89
C CYS A 362 -13.21 -0.67 -22.42
N ASP A 363 -13.78 0.25 -23.18
CA ASP A 363 -13.69 1.71 -23.02
C ASP A 363 -14.60 2.25 -21.91
N HIS A 364 -15.52 1.44 -21.38
CA HIS A 364 -16.43 1.84 -20.30
C HIS A 364 -16.01 1.34 -18.91
N LEU A 365 -14.77 0.86 -18.77
CA LEU A 365 -14.30 0.39 -17.47
C LEU A 365 -14.04 1.57 -16.50
N PRO A 366 -14.48 1.46 -15.25
CA PRO A 366 -14.20 2.45 -14.20
C PRO A 366 -12.72 2.78 -13.99
N PHE A 367 -11.79 1.92 -14.42
CA PHE A 367 -10.35 2.22 -14.37
C PHE A 367 -9.97 3.51 -15.08
N TRP A 368 -10.74 3.95 -16.07
CA TRP A 368 -10.41 5.12 -16.88
C TRP A 368 -10.85 6.44 -16.25
N GLU A 369 -11.69 6.38 -15.23
CA GLU A 369 -12.30 7.53 -14.55
C GLU A 369 -12.19 7.38 -13.02
N ILE A 370 -11.03 6.93 -12.53
CA ILE A 370 -10.80 6.73 -11.10
C ILE A 370 -10.92 8.06 -10.35
N LYS A 371 -11.70 8.03 -9.27
CA LYS A 371 -11.92 9.14 -8.33
C LYS A 371 -11.65 8.64 -6.90
N ASP A 372 -11.24 9.53 -6.00
CA ASP A 372 -11.17 9.19 -4.57
C ASP A 372 -12.55 9.30 -3.91
#